data_AF-A0A8T0LGH9-F1
#
_entry.id   AF-A0A8T0LGH9-F1
#
_cell.length_a   1.000
_cell.length_b   1.000
_cell.length_c   1.000
_cell.angle_alpha   90.00
_cell.angle_beta   90.00
_cell.angle_gamma   90.00
#
_symmetry.space_group_name_H-M   'P 1'
#
loop_
_entity.id
_entity.type
_entity.pdbx_description
1 polymer ?
#
loop_
_entity_poly.entity_id
_entity_poly.type
_entity_poly.pdbx_seq_one_letter_code
_entity_poly.pdbx_strand_id
1 'polypeptide(L)'
;MGEKESEKVVWEPMRTSAATLIAPTAHHRTTPKLLVILVLFVSVTYVVYTLKLVATSHACGHVSFPTATFSKTVPAGNASATVTVPAIPSVLRRESRETNSDDRTDLRHVVFGIAASAKLWEQRKNYIKLWYRPREMRGVVWLDEKVKSREDRDALPPIRISGDTERFRYTNKQGHRSAIRISRIVAETLKLGMKDVRWFVMGDDDTVFMTENLISVLRKYDHNQFYYIGSLSESHLQNIFFSYNMAYGGGGFAISYPLAKALYKMQDRCIQRYPGLYGSDDRMQACMAELGVPLTKEIGFHQELVCSLASVYVLITSMLIGADLLEQYDVYGNLFGLLASHPVTPLVSLHHLDVVEPIFPNAPRRNCCRVRRSKEKEKMVIDVGMCRDGEVSET
;
A
#
# COMPACT_ATOMS: atom_id res chain seq x y z
N MET A 1 -60.39 -31.48 13.99
CA MET A 1 -60.78 -31.18 12.60
C MET A 1 -61.10 -29.69 12.57
N GLY A 2 -60.28 -28.90 11.87
CA GLY A 2 -60.40 -27.44 11.65
C GLY A 2 -60.22 -26.57 12.89
N GLU A 3 -59.50 -25.46 12.93
CA GLU A 3 -58.64 -24.76 11.96
C GLU A 3 -57.85 -23.76 12.81
N LYS A 4 -56.59 -23.49 12.42
CA LYS A 4 -55.65 -22.62 13.14
C LYS A 4 -55.23 -21.54 12.16
N GLU A 5 -55.47 -20.26 12.48
CA GLU A 5 -54.81 -19.05 11.99
C GLU A 5 -55.63 -17.84 12.48
N SER A 6 -55.13 -16.63 12.71
CA SER A 6 -53.81 -16.01 12.74
C SER A 6 -54.09 -14.61 13.29
N GLU A 7 -53.42 -14.21 14.37
CA GLU A 7 -53.54 -12.89 14.97
C GLU A 7 -52.89 -11.81 14.07
N LYS A 8 -53.65 -10.80 13.64
CA LYS A 8 -53.12 -9.56 13.07
C LYS A 8 -53.74 -8.37 13.77
N VAL A 9 -52.97 -7.78 14.68
CA VAL A 9 -53.28 -6.52 15.36
C VAL A 9 -52.87 -5.37 14.45
N VAL A 10 -53.86 -4.61 13.98
CA VAL A 10 -53.71 -3.35 13.24
C VAL A 10 -53.84 -2.21 14.24
N TRP A 11 -52.82 -1.35 14.36
CA TRP A 11 -52.88 -0.14 15.17
C TRP A 11 -53.12 1.09 14.27
N GLU A 12 -54.31 1.68 14.41
CA GLU A 12 -54.65 3.00 13.85
C GLU A 12 -54.06 4.15 14.69
N PRO A 13 -53.78 5.32 14.10
CA PRO A 13 -53.12 6.43 14.78
C PRO A 13 -54.13 7.35 15.49
N MET A 14 -53.86 7.66 16.77
CA MET A 14 -54.72 8.49 17.60
C MET A 14 -54.43 10.00 17.39
N ARG A 15 -55.46 10.76 17.01
CA ARG A 15 -55.47 12.23 16.95
C ARG A 15 -55.78 12.86 18.31
N THR A 16 -54.98 13.87 18.61
CA THR A 16 -55.08 15.04 19.51
C THR A 16 -56.42 15.47 20.13
N SER A 17 -56.32 15.97 21.37
CA SER A 17 -57.12 17.02 22.04
C SER A 17 -56.16 17.73 23.03
N ALA A 18 -56.18 19.03 23.36
CA ALA A 18 -56.98 20.20 23.01
C ALA A 18 -56.11 21.46 23.25
N ALA A 19 -56.52 22.58 22.67
CA ALA A 19 -55.83 23.87 22.69
C ALA A 19 -55.95 24.62 24.03
N THR A 20 -54.97 25.46 24.35
CA THR A 20 -55.15 26.66 25.19
C THR A 20 -54.44 27.83 24.51
N LEU A 21 -55.20 28.92 24.35
CA LEU A 21 -54.85 30.17 23.66
C LEU A 21 -53.96 31.06 24.53
N ILE A 22 -52.85 31.54 23.98
CA ILE A 22 -52.16 32.77 24.40
C ILE A 22 -51.98 33.65 23.15
N ALA A 23 -52.40 34.91 23.25
CA ALA A 23 -52.37 35.94 22.22
C ALA A 23 -50.93 36.40 21.88
N PRO A 24 -50.71 37.06 20.72
CA PRO A 24 -49.42 37.05 20.03
C PRO A 24 -48.55 38.26 20.39
N THR A 25 -47.28 38.02 20.72
CA THR A 25 -46.23 39.05 20.65
C THR A 25 -44.99 38.50 19.94
N ALA A 26 -44.87 38.90 18.68
CA ALA A 26 -43.65 39.09 17.90
C ALA A 26 -42.51 38.05 18.07
N HIS A 27 -42.74 36.82 17.57
CA HIS A 27 -41.60 36.03 17.12
C HIS A 27 -41.15 36.54 15.75
N HIS A 28 -39.97 37.15 15.74
CA HIS A 28 -39.21 37.47 14.54
C HIS A 28 -39.20 36.22 13.64
N ARG A 29 -39.92 36.28 12.52
CA ARG A 29 -39.69 35.35 11.41
C ARG A 29 -38.25 35.62 10.98
N THR A 30 -37.30 34.80 11.46
CA THR A 30 -36.05 34.61 10.73
C THR A 30 -36.49 34.02 9.40
N THR A 31 -36.62 34.91 8.43
CA THR A 31 -37.11 34.55 7.12
C THR A 31 -36.20 33.45 6.59
N PRO A 32 -36.72 32.40 5.92
CA PRO A 32 -35.88 31.41 5.25
C PRO A 32 -34.90 32.09 4.29
N LYS A 33 -35.22 33.32 3.84
CA LYS A 33 -34.32 34.23 3.12
C LYS A 33 -33.08 34.61 3.93
N LEU A 34 -33.17 34.95 5.21
CA LEU A 34 -32.00 35.29 6.04
C LEU A 34 -31.09 34.08 6.24
N LEU A 35 -31.66 32.89 6.46
CA LEU A 35 -30.88 31.66 6.61
C LEU A 35 -30.19 31.28 5.29
N VAL A 36 -30.90 31.40 4.16
CA VAL A 36 -30.33 31.18 2.81
C VAL A 36 -29.26 32.22 2.49
N ILE A 37 -29.46 33.49 2.86
CA ILE A 37 -28.44 34.54 2.69
C ILE A 37 -27.21 34.24 3.54
N LEU A 38 -27.39 33.73 4.77
CA LEU A 38 -26.28 33.40 5.65
C LEU A 38 -25.51 32.18 5.13
N VAL A 39 -26.21 31.14 4.65
CA VAL A 39 -25.58 29.97 3.98
C VAL A 39 -24.87 30.39 2.70
N LEU A 40 -25.47 31.26 1.88
CA LEU A 40 -24.85 31.81 0.69
C LEU A 40 -23.61 32.64 1.04
N PHE A 41 -23.68 33.49 2.07
CA PHE A 41 -22.56 34.30 2.52
C PHE A 41 -21.39 33.43 3.05
N VAL A 42 -21.69 32.41 3.85
CA VAL A 42 -20.68 31.43 4.31
C VAL A 42 -20.11 30.64 3.13
N SER A 43 -20.94 30.21 2.18
CA SER A 43 -20.46 29.48 0.99
C SER A 43 -19.58 30.36 0.08
N VAL A 44 -19.95 31.62 -0.12
CA VAL A 44 -19.20 32.58 -0.96
C VAL A 44 -17.88 32.96 -0.27
N THR A 45 -17.89 33.24 1.03
CA THR A 45 -16.65 33.51 1.78
C THR A 45 -15.74 32.29 1.79
N TYR A 46 -16.28 31.08 1.91
CA TYR A 46 -15.52 29.84 1.80
C TYR A 46 -14.94 29.63 0.40
N VAL A 47 -15.71 29.88 -0.66
CA VAL A 47 -15.25 29.80 -2.05
C VAL A 47 -14.16 30.85 -2.33
N VAL A 48 -14.31 32.08 -1.85
CA VAL A 48 -13.30 33.14 -2.00
C VAL A 48 -12.03 32.82 -1.21
N TYR A 49 -12.15 32.29 0.01
CA TYR A 49 -11.01 31.81 0.80
C TYR A 49 -10.28 30.69 0.08
N THR A 50 -11.02 29.72 -0.47
CA THR A 50 -10.47 28.59 -1.22
C THR A 50 -9.81 29.05 -2.53
N LEU A 51 -10.44 29.96 -3.28
CA LEU A 51 -9.87 30.56 -4.49
C LEU A 51 -8.64 31.40 -4.19
N LYS A 52 -8.59 32.11 -3.06
CA LYS A 52 -7.38 32.82 -2.61
C LYS A 52 -6.27 31.83 -2.28
N LEU A 53 -6.58 30.71 -1.62
CA LEU A 53 -5.62 29.65 -1.30
C LEU A 53 -5.07 29.00 -2.58
N VAL A 54 -5.93 28.72 -3.56
CA VAL A 54 -5.57 28.13 -4.87
C VAL A 54 -4.84 29.14 -5.76
N ALA A 55 -5.18 30.42 -5.70
CA ALA A 55 -4.48 31.48 -6.45
C ALA A 55 -3.11 31.83 -5.86
N THR A 56 -2.89 31.60 -4.55
CA THR A 56 -1.57 31.70 -3.93
C THR A 56 -0.79 30.39 -3.93
N SER A 57 -1.42 29.26 -4.26
CA SER A 57 -0.69 28.05 -4.60
C SER A 57 -0.15 28.23 -6.02
N HIS A 58 1.15 28.49 -6.12
CA HIS A 58 1.83 28.48 -7.41
C HIS A 58 1.54 27.14 -8.13
N ALA A 59 1.02 27.24 -9.35
CA ALA A 59 0.98 26.11 -10.26
C ALA A 59 2.41 25.58 -10.45
N CYS A 60 2.61 24.28 -10.22
CA CYS A 60 3.83 23.59 -10.63
C CYS A 60 3.88 23.52 -12.15
N GLY A 61 4.26 24.64 -12.77
CA GLY A 61 4.64 24.71 -14.16
C GLY A 61 5.99 24.04 -14.39
N HIS A 62 6.11 23.40 -15.54
CA HIS A 62 7.35 22.92 -16.15
C HIS A 62 8.54 23.84 -15.86
N VAL A 63 9.51 23.38 -15.07
CA VAL A 63 10.83 24.02 -15.03
C VAL A 63 11.70 23.32 -16.07
N SER A 64 11.74 23.90 -17.26
CA SER A 64 12.82 23.68 -18.22
C SER A 64 14.11 24.19 -17.59
N PHE A 65 15.10 23.33 -17.38
CA PHE A 65 16.43 23.73 -16.94
C PHE A 65 17.09 24.59 -18.03
N PRO A 66 17.41 25.88 -17.78
CA PRO A 66 18.37 26.57 -18.62
C PRO A 66 19.77 26.13 -18.19
N THR A 67 20.57 25.68 -19.16
CA THR A 67 22.00 25.49 -19.01
C THR A 67 22.64 26.83 -18.67
N ALA A 68 22.83 27.12 -17.40
CA ALA A 68 23.58 28.28 -16.93
C ALA A 68 24.71 27.79 -16.02
N THR A 69 25.90 27.73 -16.60
CA THR A 69 27.17 27.62 -15.88
C THR A 69 27.27 28.80 -14.93
N PHE A 70 27.11 28.57 -13.63
CA PHE A 70 27.42 29.60 -12.62
C PHE A 70 28.21 29.00 -11.47
N SER A 71 29.52 29.23 -11.56
CA SER A 71 30.48 29.04 -10.48
C SER A 71 30.15 30.05 -9.37
N LYS A 72 29.76 29.59 -8.18
CA LYS A 72 29.85 30.37 -6.94
C LYS A 72 29.99 29.46 -5.73
N THR A 73 31.06 29.72 -5.00
CA THR A 73 31.51 29.16 -3.73
C THR A 73 30.61 29.60 -2.54
N VAL A 74 30.62 28.80 -1.46
CA VAL A 74 30.27 29.12 -0.04
C VAL A 74 28.78 28.90 0.39
N PRO A 75 28.43 28.54 1.66
CA PRO A 75 29.04 27.69 2.71
C PRO A 75 28.12 26.53 3.21
N ALA A 76 28.69 25.58 3.96
CA ALA A 76 27.97 24.51 4.67
C ALA A 76 27.18 25.04 5.88
N GLY A 77 25.84 24.87 5.86
CA GLY A 77 24.96 25.13 7.00
C GLY A 77 24.23 23.84 7.41
N ASN A 78 24.48 23.38 8.64
CA ASN A 78 23.88 22.18 9.23
C ASN A 78 22.42 22.44 9.62
N ALA A 79 21.48 21.66 9.09
CA ALA A 79 20.10 21.60 9.59
C ALA A 79 19.93 20.39 10.53
N SER A 80 19.46 20.66 11.76
CA SER A 80 19.22 19.66 12.81
C SER A 80 17.71 19.51 13.03
N ALA A 81 17.18 18.30 13.01
CA ALA A 81 15.81 17.98 13.41
C ALA A 81 15.86 17.00 14.61
N THR A 82 15.13 17.32 15.67
CA THR A 82 15.14 16.58 16.95
C THR A 82 13.90 15.68 17.04
N VAL A 83 14.08 14.37 17.26
CA VAL A 83 12.97 13.47 17.64
C VAL A 83 13.41 12.59 18.81
N THR A 84 12.51 12.45 19.79
CA THR A 84 12.73 11.75 21.06
C THR A 84 12.03 10.39 21.01
N VAL A 85 12.75 9.31 21.37
CA VAL A 85 12.18 7.95 21.49
C VAL A 85 12.46 7.41 22.91
N PRO A 86 11.47 6.85 23.64
CA PRO A 86 11.69 6.28 24.97
C PRO A 86 12.24 4.85 24.92
N ALA A 87 13.06 4.48 25.91
CA ALA A 87 13.72 3.18 26.03
C ALA A 87 12.78 2.06 26.56
N ILE A 88 12.90 0.85 26.00
CA ILE A 88 12.15 -0.36 26.41
C ILE A 88 13.02 -1.22 27.36
N PRO A 89 12.50 -1.76 28.50
CA PRO A 89 13.24 -2.66 29.37
C PRO A 89 13.29 -4.10 28.85
N SER A 90 14.39 -4.78 29.13
CA SER A 90 14.70 -6.16 28.76
C SER A 90 13.76 -7.19 29.43
N VAL A 91 13.03 -7.96 28.63
CA VAL A 91 12.20 -9.09 29.09
C VAL A 91 12.84 -10.43 28.70
N LEU A 92 12.76 -11.37 29.64
CA LEU A 92 13.30 -12.73 29.68
C LEU A 92 13.48 -13.46 28.32
N ARG A 93 14.72 -13.90 28.10
CA ARG A 93 15.13 -14.86 27.07
C ARG A 93 14.63 -16.26 27.45
N ARG A 94 13.55 -16.71 26.80
CA ARG A 94 13.09 -18.11 26.82
C ARG A 94 13.98 -18.94 25.91
N GLU A 95 14.58 -20.02 26.43
CA GLU A 95 15.40 -20.97 25.66
C GLU A 95 14.60 -21.55 24.49
N SER A 96 15.02 -21.22 23.26
CA SER A 96 14.55 -21.87 22.05
C SER A 96 15.37 -23.14 21.82
N ARG A 97 14.69 -24.29 21.77
CA ARG A 97 15.23 -25.55 21.25
C ARG A 97 15.97 -25.29 19.93
N GLU A 98 17.17 -25.82 19.80
CA GLU A 98 17.98 -25.77 18.58
C GLU A 98 17.24 -26.48 17.43
N THR A 99 16.48 -25.71 16.65
CA THR A 99 16.03 -26.16 15.34
C THR A 99 17.24 -26.17 14.41
N ASN A 100 17.52 -27.31 13.80
CA ASN A 100 18.60 -27.52 12.84
C ASN A 100 18.64 -26.35 11.83
N SER A 101 19.80 -25.75 11.58
CA SER A 101 19.93 -24.50 10.80
C SER A 101 19.37 -24.61 9.37
N ASP A 102 19.31 -25.82 8.83
CA ASP A 102 18.82 -26.14 7.48
C ASP A 102 17.27 -26.14 7.38
N ASP A 103 16.57 -26.27 8.51
CA ASP A 103 15.10 -26.27 8.52
C ASP A 103 14.50 -24.85 8.56
N ARG A 104 15.35 -23.82 8.77
CA ARG A 104 14.88 -22.44 8.90
C ARG A 104 14.65 -21.78 7.55
N THR A 105 13.49 -21.15 7.36
CA THR A 105 13.18 -20.38 6.15
C THR A 105 14.25 -19.29 5.93
N ASP A 106 14.63 -19.10 4.67
CA ASP A 106 15.74 -18.25 4.24
C ASP A 106 15.42 -17.69 2.84
N LEU A 107 16.17 -16.71 2.34
CA LEU A 107 15.91 -16.06 1.03
C LEU A 107 15.90 -17.07 -0.12
N ARG A 108 16.78 -18.07 -0.07
CA ARG A 108 16.83 -19.17 -1.02
C ARG A 108 15.57 -20.05 -1.04
N HIS A 109 14.67 -19.93 -0.06
CA HIS A 109 13.40 -20.66 0.02
C HIS A 109 12.21 -19.82 -0.48
N VAL A 110 12.44 -18.55 -0.81
CA VAL A 110 11.42 -17.61 -1.29
C VAL A 110 11.58 -17.38 -2.79
N VAL A 111 10.48 -17.14 -3.49
CA VAL A 111 10.48 -16.73 -4.89
C VAL A 111 9.59 -15.50 -5.05
N PHE A 112 10.15 -14.43 -5.62
CA PHE A 112 9.44 -13.20 -5.91
C PHE A 112 8.80 -13.23 -7.31
N GLY A 113 7.49 -13.04 -7.40
CA GLY A 113 6.78 -12.77 -8.65
C GLY A 113 6.44 -11.29 -8.72
N ILE A 114 7.16 -10.54 -9.56
CA ILE A 114 7.01 -9.08 -9.66
C ILE A 114 6.10 -8.76 -10.85
N ALA A 115 4.98 -8.10 -10.59
CA ALA A 115 4.10 -7.60 -11.63
C ALA A 115 4.65 -6.30 -12.22
N ALA A 116 4.80 -6.25 -13.54
CA ALA A 116 5.29 -5.07 -14.22
C ALA A 116 4.52 -4.83 -15.51
N SER A 117 4.60 -3.61 -16.06
CA SER A 117 4.13 -3.30 -17.41
C SER A 117 5.28 -2.84 -18.30
N ALA A 118 5.30 -3.31 -19.54
CA ALA A 118 6.28 -2.94 -20.55
C ALA A 118 6.30 -1.41 -20.78
N LYS A 119 5.15 -0.75 -20.62
CA LYS A 119 5.01 0.71 -20.76
C LYS A 119 5.80 1.48 -19.70
N LEU A 120 5.82 1.00 -18.46
CA LEU A 120 6.46 1.69 -17.32
C LEU A 120 7.84 1.10 -16.97
N TRP A 121 8.24 0.04 -17.66
CA TRP A 121 9.41 -0.77 -17.34
C TRP A 121 10.71 0.04 -17.22
N GLU A 122 10.99 0.93 -18.18
CA GLU A 122 12.23 1.71 -18.18
C GLU A 122 12.36 2.63 -16.97
N GLN A 123 11.23 3.16 -16.47
CA GLN A 123 11.19 3.99 -15.27
C GLN A 123 11.26 3.15 -14.00
N ARG A 124 10.41 2.12 -13.89
CA ARG A 124 10.17 1.39 -12.63
C ARG A 124 11.17 0.29 -12.33
N LYS A 125 11.88 -0.27 -13.34
CA LYS A 125 12.91 -1.29 -13.11
C LYS A 125 13.98 -0.87 -12.10
N ASN A 126 14.22 0.43 -11.95
CA ASN A 126 15.22 0.95 -11.02
C ASN A 126 14.83 0.71 -9.55
N TYR A 127 13.55 0.63 -9.21
CA TYR A 127 13.11 0.30 -7.85
C TYR A 127 13.49 -1.14 -7.48
N ILE A 128 13.31 -2.07 -8.42
CA ILE A 128 13.69 -3.47 -8.23
C ILE A 128 15.21 -3.58 -7.97
N LYS A 129 16.05 -2.81 -8.68
CA LYS A 129 17.50 -2.78 -8.47
C LYS A 129 17.92 -2.31 -7.07
N LEU A 130 17.04 -1.65 -6.31
CA LEU A 130 17.36 -1.16 -4.96
C LEU A 130 17.43 -2.30 -3.94
N TRP A 131 16.58 -3.31 -4.08
CA TRP A 131 16.40 -4.36 -3.05
C TRP A 131 16.68 -5.77 -3.55
N TYR A 132 16.58 -6.02 -4.86
CA TYR A 132 16.80 -7.35 -5.42
C TYR A 132 18.29 -7.68 -5.52
N ARG A 133 18.68 -8.87 -5.01
CA ARG A 133 20.04 -9.40 -5.04
C ARG A 133 20.10 -10.66 -5.95
N PRO A 134 20.49 -10.54 -7.23
CA PRO A 134 20.40 -11.64 -8.21
C PRO A 134 21.13 -12.93 -7.86
N ARG A 135 22.19 -12.87 -7.04
CA ARG A 135 22.98 -14.04 -6.63
C ARG A 135 22.40 -14.77 -5.42
N GLU A 136 21.58 -14.11 -4.62
CA GLU A 136 21.07 -14.61 -3.33
C GLU A 136 19.57 -14.86 -3.37
N MET A 137 18.87 -14.17 -4.26
CA MET A 137 17.42 -14.16 -4.34
C MET A 137 16.94 -14.80 -5.64
N ARG A 138 15.72 -15.33 -5.57
CA ARG A 138 15.03 -15.91 -6.72
C ARG A 138 13.81 -15.07 -7.02
N GLY A 139 13.71 -14.57 -8.25
CA GLY A 139 12.56 -13.78 -8.65
C GLY A 139 12.34 -13.82 -10.15
N VAL A 140 11.15 -13.37 -10.56
CA VAL A 140 10.74 -13.28 -11.95
C VAL A 140 9.90 -12.03 -12.12
N VAL A 141 10.24 -11.23 -13.13
CA VAL A 141 9.42 -10.08 -13.55
C VAL A 141 8.45 -10.54 -14.63
N TRP A 142 7.16 -10.31 -14.44
CA TRP A 142 6.10 -10.69 -15.36
C TRP A 142 5.52 -9.46 -16.06
N LEU A 143 5.79 -9.36 -17.36
CA LEU A 143 5.33 -8.27 -18.22
C LEU A 143 4.11 -8.69 -19.06
N ASP A 144 3.39 -7.70 -19.56
CA ASP A 144 2.40 -7.81 -20.64
C ASP A 144 3.07 -8.02 -22.00
N GLU A 145 4.18 -7.32 -22.28
CA GLU A 145 4.84 -7.36 -23.58
C GLU A 145 6.38 -7.42 -23.48
N LYS A 146 7.04 -7.74 -24.60
CA LYS A 146 8.51 -7.82 -24.66
C LYS A 146 9.13 -6.43 -24.62
N VAL A 147 10.12 -6.27 -23.75
CA VAL A 147 10.92 -5.04 -23.60
C VAL A 147 12.36 -5.24 -24.08
N LYS A 148 13.01 -4.16 -24.52
CA LYS A 148 14.41 -4.17 -24.95
C LYS A 148 15.33 -4.11 -23.73
N SER A 149 15.65 -5.24 -23.10
CA SER A 149 16.56 -5.30 -21.96
C SER A 149 17.86 -6.04 -22.31
N ARG A 150 18.89 -5.29 -22.75
CA ARG A 150 20.24 -5.86 -22.95
C ARG A 150 21.23 -5.44 -21.87
N GLU A 151 21.11 -4.24 -21.31
CA GLU A 151 22.16 -3.65 -20.46
C GLU A 151 22.02 -3.98 -18.97
N ASP A 152 20.84 -4.40 -18.50
CA ASP A 152 20.54 -4.55 -17.06
C ASP A 152 20.35 -6.01 -16.59
N ARG A 153 20.70 -7.01 -17.42
CA ARG A 153 20.38 -8.42 -17.12
C ARG A 153 21.01 -8.95 -15.84
N ASP A 154 22.17 -8.43 -15.48
CA ASP A 154 22.93 -8.93 -14.33
C ASP A 154 22.44 -8.32 -12.99
N ALA A 155 21.62 -7.27 -13.04
CA ALA A 155 21.11 -6.56 -11.85
C ALA A 155 19.62 -6.80 -11.58
N LEU A 156 18.90 -7.41 -12.52
CA LEU A 156 17.44 -7.58 -12.46
C LEU A 156 17.05 -9.06 -12.45
N PRO A 157 15.88 -9.41 -11.90
CA PRO A 157 15.34 -10.75 -12.05
C PRO A 157 15.05 -11.08 -13.53
N PRO A 158 15.09 -12.37 -13.91
CA PRO A 158 14.66 -12.82 -15.22
C PRO A 158 13.28 -12.28 -15.61
N ILE A 159 13.15 -11.79 -16.84
CA ILE A 159 11.90 -11.28 -17.39
C ILE A 159 11.14 -12.41 -18.09
N ARG A 160 9.84 -12.50 -17.83
CA ARG A 160 8.87 -13.38 -18.50
C ARG A 160 7.68 -12.58 -19.00
N ILE A 161 7.03 -13.11 -20.01
CA ILE A 161 5.76 -12.57 -20.53
C ILE A 161 4.63 -13.40 -19.94
N SER A 162 3.63 -12.73 -19.41
CA SER A 162 2.45 -13.36 -18.83
C SER A 162 1.72 -14.19 -19.88
N GLY A 163 1.16 -15.32 -19.48
CA GLY A 163 0.41 -16.19 -20.39
C GLY A 163 -0.85 -15.51 -20.94
N ASP A 164 -1.38 -16.07 -22.03
CA ASP A 164 -2.62 -15.58 -22.64
C ASP A 164 -3.81 -15.66 -21.65
N THR A 165 -4.61 -14.60 -21.67
CA THR A 165 -5.79 -14.41 -20.82
C THR A 165 -7.06 -14.08 -21.61
N GLU A 166 -7.05 -14.13 -22.95
CA GLU A 166 -8.20 -13.84 -23.81
C GLU A 166 -9.46 -14.62 -23.45
N ARG A 167 -9.29 -15.91 -23.10
CA ARG A 167 -10.41 -16.78 -22.67
C ARG A 167 -11.16 -16.32 -21.42
N PHE A 168 -10.61 -15.41 -20.63
CA PHE A 168 -11.25 -14.91 -19.41
C PHE A 168 -12.11 -13.68 -19.73
N ARG A 169 -13.40 -13.73 -19.40
CA ARG A 169 -14.28 -12.57 -19.56
C ARG A 169 -13.91 -11.50 -18.52
N TYR A 170 -13.95 -10.23 -18.93
CA TYR A 170 -13.79 -9.07 -18.04
C TYR A 170 -14.99 -8.13 -18.26
N THR A 171 -15.76 -7.86 -17.21
CA THR A 171 -16.99 -7.04 -17.32
C THR A 171 -16.96 -5.78 -16.47
N ASN A 172 -15.93 -5.60 -15.63
CA ASN A 172 -15.78 -4.38 -14.86
C ASN A 172 -15.43 -3.20 -15.79
N LYS A 173 -16.09 -2.06 -15.61
CA LYS A 173 -15.91 -0.87 -16.46
C LYS A 173 -14.90 0.12 -15.92
N GLN A 174 -14.60 0.06 -14.62
CA GLN A 174 -13.69 0.98 -13.93
C GLN A 174 -12.25 0.46 -13.91
N GLY A 175 -12.07 -0.86 -13.83
CA GLY A 175 -10.75 -1.48 -13.80
C GLY A 175 -10.19 -1.79 -15.20
N HIS A 176 -8.97 -2.32 -15.21
CA HIS A 176 -8.27 -2.70 -16.44
C HIS A 176 -8.15 -4.23 -16.59
N ARG A 177 -8.29 -4.72 -17.82
CA ARG A 177 -8.22 -6.16 -18.14
C ARG A 177 -6.88 -6.81 -17.75
N SER A 178 -5.80 -6.03 -17.68
CA SER A 178 -4.47 -6.51 -17.22
C SER A 178 -4.51 -7.11 -15.80
N ALA A 179 -5.49 -6.76 -14.97
CA ALA A 179 -5.71 -7.37 -13.66
C ALA A 179 -5.79 -8.91 -13.72
N ILE A 180 -6.31 -9.46 -14.82
CA ILE A 180 -6.41 -10.91 -15.01
C ILE A 180 -5.01 -11.54 -15.10
N ARG A 181 -4.09 -10.96 -15.90
CA ARG A 181 -2.73 -11.49 -16.00
C ARG A 181 -1.98 -11.37 -14.68
N ILE A 182 -2.14 -10.24 -13.98
CA ILE A 182 -1.45 -9.97 -12.71
C ILE A 182 -1.88 -10.99 -11.65
N SER A 183 -3.18 -11.28 -11.57
CA SER A 183 -3.69 -12.30 -10.63
C SER A 183 -3.07 -13.68 -10.83
N ARG A 184 -2.61 -14.03 -12.04
CA ARG A 184 -2.04 -15.35 -12.36
C ARG A 184 -0.55 -15.47 -12.08
N ILE A 185 0.14 -14.39 -11.68
CA ILE A 185 1.60 -14.38 -11.51
C ILE A 185 2.09 -15.46 -10.55
N VAL A 186 1.39 -15.69 -9.42
CA VAL A 186 1.77 -16.73 -8.46
C VAL A 186 1.69 -18.13 -9.10
N ALA A 187 0.61 -18.41 -9.82
CA ALA A 187 0.41 -19.68 -10.52
C ALA A 187 1.41 -19.87 -11.67
N GLU A 188 1.70 -18.82 -12.43
CA GLU A 188 2.67 -18.85 -13.52
C GLU A 188 4.10 -19.02 -12.99
N THR A 189 4.43 -18.41 -11.86
CA THR A 189 5.71 -18.58 -11.17
C THR A 189 5.87 -20.00 -10.62
N LEU A 190 4.81 -20.57 -10.02
CA LEU A 190 4.81 -21.97 -9.59
C LEU A 190 5.05 -22.93 -10.76
N LYS A 191 4.46 -22.65 -11.93
CA LYS A 191 4.59 -23.47 -13.15
C LYS A 191 6.04 -23.60 -13.64
N LEU A 192 6.93 -22.68 -13.26
CA LEU A 192 8.36 -22.78 -13.57
C LEU A 192 9.07 -23.94 -12.87
N GLY A 193 8.45 -24.57 -11.85
CA GLY A 193 8.94 -25.81 -11.27
C GLY A 193 10.24 -25.66 -10.46
N MET A 194 10.47 -24.49 -9.86
CA MET A 194 11.62 -24.26 -8.98
C MET A 194 11.57 -25.22 -7.77
N LYS A 195 12.72 -25.81 -7.45
CA LYS A 195 12.86 -26.74 -6.32
C LYS A 195 13.05 -25.97 -5.02
N ASP A 196 12.69 -26.61 -3.92
CA ASP A 196 12.91 -26.08 -2.57
C ASP A 196 12.35 -24.65 -2.39
N VAL A 197 11.08 -24.50 -2.76
CA VAL A 197 10.31 -23.27 -2.57
C VAL A 197 9.36 -23.49 -1.41
N ARG A 198 9.39 -22.58 -0.44
CA ARG A 198 8.50 -22.57 0.72
C ARG A 198 7.45 -21.46 0.59
N TRP A 199 7.82 -20.35 -0.04
CA TRP A 199 6.96 -19.16 -0.18
C TRP A 199 7.06 -18.54 -1.57
N PHE A 200 5.93 -18.13 -2.11
CA PHE A 200 5.84 -17.21 -3.25
C PHE A 200 5.46 -15.84 -2.72
N VAL A 201 6.23 -14.82 -3.06
CA VAL A 201 5.97 -13.43 -2.67
C VAL A 201 5.62 -12.65 -3.93
N MET A 202 4.46 -12.01 -3.94
CA MET A 202 4.02 -11.15 -5.03
C MET A 202 4.16 -9.69 -4.60
N GLY A 203 4.55 -8.84 -5.55
CA GLY A 203 4.54 -7.38 -5.43
C GLY A 203 4.60 -6.74 -6.80
N ASP A 204 4.42 -5.43 -6.84
CA ASP A 204 4.47 -4.63 -8.06
C ASP A 204 5.89 -4.11 -8.34
N ASP A 205 6.09 -3.51 -9.52
CA ASP A 205 7.40 -3.02 -9.98
C ASP A 205 7.87 -1.73 -9.28
N ASP A 206 6.99 -1.12 -8.50
CA ASP A 206 7.19 0.00 -7.57
C ASP A 206 7.07 -0.43 -6.09
N THR A 207 7.00 -1.73 -5.80
CA THR A 207 7.13 -2.27 -4.45
C THR A 207 8.61 -2.52 -4.11
N VAL A 208 9.03 -2.06 -2.92
CA VAL A 208 10.36 -2.32 -2.35
C VAL A 208 10.24 -3.16 -1.10
N PHE A 209 10.93 -4.30 -1.07
CA PHE A 209 10.91 -5.22 0.06
C PHE A 209 12.16 -5.10 0.94
N MET A 210 11.94 -5.01 2.25
CA MET A 210 12.97 -5.20 3.28
C MET A 210 13.13 -6.70 3.51
N THR A 211 13.94 -7.31 2.64
CA THR A 211 14.02 -8.78 2.51
C THR A 211 14.33 -9.53 3.81
N GLU A 212 15.20 -9.01 4.67
CA GLU A 212 15.52 -9.63 5.97
C GLU A 212 14.34 -9.58 6.95
N ASN A 213 13.57 -8.49 6.93
CA ASN A 213 12.35 -8.34 7.73
C ASN A 213 11.26 -9.28 7.22
N LEU A 214 11.10 -9.38 5.89
CA LEU A 214 10.19 -10.34 5.26
C LEU A 214 10.51 -11.77 5.71
N ILE A 215 11.77 -12.20 5.64
CA ILE A 215 12.16 -13.55 6.06
C ILE A 215 11.91 -13.74 7.56
N SER A 216 12.18 -12.74 8.39
CA SER A 216 11.88 -12.79 9.83
C SER A 216 10.38 -12.96 10.11
N VAL A 217 9.52 -12.34 9.32
CA VAL A 217 8.07 -12.53 9.38
C VAL A 217 7.67 -13.93 8.93
N LEU A 218 8.16 -14.41 7.78
CA LEU A 218 7.82 -15.74 7.24
C LEU A 218 8.28 -16.89 8.13
N ARG A 219 9.35 -16.71 8.92
CA ARG A 219 9.83 -17.69 9.91
C ARG A 219 8.85 -17.95 11.05
N LYS A 220 7.85 -17.09 11.27
CA LYS A 220 6.81 -17.28 12.29
C LYS A 220 5.82 -18.39 11.92
N TYR A 221 5.78 -18.78 10.65
CA TYR A 221 4.72 -19.63 10.09
C TYR A 221 5.28 -20.97 9.58
N ASP A 222 4.52 -22.05 9.79
CA ASP A 222 4.81 -23.35 9.19
C ASP A 222 4.49 -23.33 7.69
N HIS A 223 5.53 -23.32 6.87
CA HIS A 223 5.43 -23.26 5.42
C HIS A 223 4.72 -24.48 4.78
N ASN A 224 4.45 -25.54 5.53
CA ASN A 224 3.68 -26.70 5.09
C ASN A 224 2.16 -26.53 5.24
N GLN A 225 1.70 -25.46 5.90
CA GLN A 225 0.28 -25.13 6.03
C GLN A 225 -0.16 -24.09 5.00
N PHE A 226 -1.47 -23.88 4.88
CA PHE A 226 -2.02 -22.84 4.03
C PHE A 226 -1.95 -21.47 4.70
N TYR A 227 -1.07 -20.63 4.17
CA TYR A 227 -0.95 -19.23 4.56
C TYR A 227 -1.02 -18.29 3.36
N TYR A 228 -1.87 -17.28 3.48
CA TYR A 228 -1.96 -16.08 2.66
C TYR A 228 -1.68 -14.88 3.55
N ILE A 229 -0.47 -14.31 3.46
CA ILE A 229 0.08 -13.33 4.39
C ILE A 229 0.24 -12.00 3.69
N GLY A 230 -0.23 -10.92 4.28
CA GLY A 230 -0.06 -9.55 3.77
C GLY A 230 -0.81 -8.57 4.65
N SER A 231 -1.07 -7.37 4.16
CA SER A 231 -1.85 -6.37 4.89
C SER A 231 -3.00 -5.81 4.08
N LEU A 232 -3.89 -5.16 4.81
CA LEU A 232 -4.95 -4.32 4.28
C LEU A 232 -4.36 -3.02 3.74
N SER A 233 -5.17 -2.28 2.99
CA SER A 233 -4.84 -0.90 2.65
C SER A 233 -4.89 -0.03 3.90
N GLU A 234 -4.05 0.98 3.96
CA GLU A 234 -4.13 2.04 4.96
C GLU A 234 -5.38 2.92 4.74
N SER A 235 -5.91 2.98 3.51
CA SER A 235 -7.18 3.65 3.20
C SER A 235 -8.38 2.85 3.71
N HIS A 236 -9.12 3.48 4.62
CA HIS A 236 -10.38 2.94 5.10
C HIS A 236 -11.40 2.74 3.97
N LEU A 237 -11.46 3.67 3.01
CA LEU A 237 -12.40 3.60 1.88
C LEU A 237 -12.09 2.41 0.99
N GLN A 238 -10.81 2.18 0.66
CA GLN A 238 -10.44 1.02 -0.14
C GLN A 238 -10.85 -0.29 0.54
N ASN A 239 -10.68 -0.39 1.85
CA ASN A 239 -11.08 -1.59 2.59
C ASN A 239 -12.59 -1.80 2.61
N ILE A 240 -13.39 -0.72 2.66
CA ILE A 240 -14.86 -0.79 2.55
C ILE A 240 -15.27 -1.30 1.16
N PHE A 241 -14.68 -0.74 0.10
CA PHE A 241 -15.10 -1.06 -1.26
C PHE A 241 -14.62 -2.43 -1.74
N PHE A 242 -13.44 -2.87 -1.29
CA PHE A 242 -12.89 -4.16 -1.68
C PHE A 242 -13.09 -5.22 -0.59
N SER A 243 -12.22 -5.27 0.41
CA SER A 243 -12.31 -6.25 1.49
C SER A 243 -11.32 -5.98 2.61
N TYR A 244 -11.78 -6.13 3.87
CA TYR A 244 -10.92 -6.20 5.05
C TYR A 244 -10.22 -7.57 5.24
N ASN A 245 -10.42 -8.50 4.31
CA ASN A 245 -9.81 -9.84 4.35
C ASN A 245 -8.90 -10.09 3.13
N MET A 246 -8.49 -9.05 2.40
CA MET A 246 -7.65 -9.13 1.20
C MET A 246 -6.27 -8.53 1.46
N ALA A 247 -5.21 -9.20 1.02
CA ALA A 247 -3.90 -8.54 0.94
C ALA A 247 -3.85 -7.69 -0.33
N TYR A 248 -3.48 -6.43 -0.19
CA TYR A 248 -3.33 -5.53 -1.33
C TYR A 248 -1.95 -5.73 -2.01
N GLY A 249 -1.94 -5.79 -3.34
CA GLY A 249 -0.83 -6.24 -4.16
C GLY A 249 0.35 -5.26 -4.22
N GLY A 250 0.08 -3.95 -4.14
CA GLY A 250 1.12 -2.91 -4.11
C GLY A 250 1.98 -2.97 -2.84
N GLY A 251 1.37 -3.27 -1.70
CA GLY A 251 2.10 -3.62 -0.47
C GLY A 251 2.75 -4.99 -0.55
N GLY A 252 2.30 -5.84 -1.45
CA GLY A 252 2.79 -7.20 -1.64
C GLY A 252 2.20 -8.19 -0.63
N PHE A 253 2.31 -9.46 -0.97
CA PHE A 253 1.83 -10.56 -0.12
C PHE A 253 2.63 -11.84 -0.34
N ALA A 254 2.60 -12.73 0.64
CA ALA A 254 3.23 -14.04 0.58
C ALA A 254 2.20 -15.17 0.62
N ILE A 255 2.41 -16.20 -0.20
CA ILE A 255 1.62 -17.41 -0.26
C ILE A 255 2.54 -18.61 -0.01
N SER A 256 2.17 -19.43 0.97
CA SER A 256 2.84 -20.71 1.22
C SER A 256 2.79 -21.63 -0.02
N TYR A 257 3.85 -22.41 -0.23
CA TYR A 257 3.95 -23.34 -1.35
C TYR A 257 2.76 -24.32 -1.52
N PRO A 258 2.26 -24.99 -0.45
CA PRO A 258 1.10 -25.88 -0.59
C PRO A 258 -0.18 -25.11 -0.97
N LEU A 259 -0.37 -23.87 -0.49
CA LEU A 259 -1.48 -23.02 -0.92
C LEU A 259 -1.33 -22.60 -2.39
N ALA A 260 -0.13 -22.24 -2.84
CA ALA A 260 0.11 -21.92 -4.26
C ALA A 260 -0.24 -23.10 -5.17
N LYS A 261 0.05 -24.34 -4.75
CA LYS A 261 -0.36 -25.56 -5.47
C LYS A 261 -1.88 -25.72 -5.52
N ALA A 262 -2.58 -25.46 -4.43
CA ALA A 262 -4.04 -25.52 -4.38
C ALA A 262 -4.66 -24.45 -5.29
N LEU A 263 -4.18 -23.20 -5.18
CA LEU A 263 -4.56 -22.09 -6.04
C LEU A 263 -4.37 -22.43 -7.52
N TYR A 264 -3.19 -22.91 -7.92
CA TYR A 264 -2.89 -23.26 -9.31
C TYR A 264 -3.92 -24.22 -9.94
N LYS A 265 -4.44 -25.19 -9.17
CA LYS A 265 -5.40 -26.19 -9.66
C LYS A 265 -6.80 -25.62 -9.92
N MET A 266 -7.13 -24.47 -9.35
CA MET A 266 -8.49 -23.91 -9.39
C MET A 266 -8.57 -22.47 -9.91
N GLN A 267 -7.47 -21.72 -9.91
CA GLN A 267 -7.44 -20.28 -10.17
C GLN A 267 -8.13 -19.89 -11.48
N ASP A 268 -7.87 -20.60 -12.57
CA ASP A 268 -8.52 -20.32 -13.85
C ASP A 268 -10.05 -20.39 -13.75
N ARG A 269 -10.61 -21.38 -13.03
CA ARG A 269 -12.08 -21.50 -12.83
C ARG A 269 -12.63 -20.42 -11.89
N CYS A 270 -11.86 -19.99 -10.90
CA CYS A 270 -12.22 -18.86 -10.03
C CYS A 270 -12.29 -17.55 -10.84
N ILE A 271 -11.25 -17.25 -11.63
CA ILE A 271 -11.22 -16.04 -12.49
C ILE A 271 -12.42 -16.01 -13.45
N GLN A 272 -12.79 -17.15 -14.04
CA GLN A 272 -13.94 -17.26 -14.93
C GLN A 272 -15.28 -16.97 -14.24
N ARG A 273 -15.45 -17.36 -12.97
CA ARG A 273 -16.68 -17.14 -12.21
C ARG A 273 -16.89 -15.70 -11.78
N TYR A 274 -15.81 -14.93 -11.64
CA TYR A 274 -15.88 -13.57 -11.12
C TYR A 274 -15.40 -12.51 -12.13
N PRO A 275 -15.98 -12.42 -13.35
CA PRO A 275 -15.49 -11.51 -14.39
C PRO A 275 -15.65 -10.01 -14.02
N GLY A 276 -16.51 -9.69 -13.05
CA GLY A 276 -16.81 -8.32 -12.61
C GLY A 276 -15.87 -7.72 -11.56
N LEU A 277 -14.93 -8.49 -11.00
CA LEU A 277 -13.99 -7.98 -9.99
C LEU A 277 -13.05 -6.92 -10.57
N TYR A 278 -12.64 -5.96 -9.75
CA TYR A 278 -11.93 -4.78 -10.22
C TYR A 278 -10.48 -5.11 -10.62
N GLY A 279 -9.67 -5.51 -9.63
CA GLY A 279 -8.22 -5.67 -9.74
C GLY A 279 -7.74 -7.11 -9.62
N SER A 280 -6.42 -7.29 -9.60
CA SER A 280 -5.80 -8.59 -9.34
C SER A 280 -6.08 -9.08 -7.93
N ASP A 281 -6.05 -8.17 -6.97
CA ASP A 281 -6.04 -8.50 -5.55
C ASP A 281 -7.43 -8.98 -5.12
N ASP A 282 -8.47 -8.32 -5.63
CA ASP A 282 -9.86 -8.70 -5.48
C ASP A 282 -10.11 -10.14 -6.00
N ARG A 283 -9.45 -10.50 -7.12
CA ARG A 283 -9.51 -11.85 -7.68
C ARG A 283 -8.75 -12.85 -6.85
N MET A 284 -7.58 -12.48 -6.35
CA MET A 284 -6.81 -13.31 -5.42
C MET A 284 -7.64 -13.58 -4.17
N GLN A 285 -8.27 -12.55 -3.61
CA GLN A 285 -9.15 -12.68 -2.47
C GLN A 285 -10.32 -13.61 -2.72
N ALA A 286 -11.02 -13.46 -3.85
CA ALA A 286 -12.10 -14.36 -4.21
C ALA A 286 -11.62 -15.83 -4.28
N CYS A 287 -10.45 -16.07 -4.88
CA CYS A 287 -9.89 -17.42 -4.96
C CYS A 287 -9.43 -17.96 -3.59
N MET A 288 -8.92 -17.11 -2.70
CA MET A 288 -8.56 -17.51 -1.33
C MET A 288 -9.80 -17.85 -0.49
N ALA A 289 -10.87 -17.07 -0.64
CA ALA A 289 -12.16 -17.33 -0.01
C ALA A 289 -12.74 -18.68 -0.46
N GLU A 290 -12.64 -19.01 -1.75
CA GLU A 290 -13.04 -20.33 -2.26
C GLU A 290 -12.22 -21.50 -1.71
N LEU A 291 -10.93 -21.27 -1.43
CA LEU A 291 -10.06 -22.24 -0.79
C LEU A 291 -10.27 -22.31 0.73
N GLY A 292 -11.11 -21.45 1.30
CA GLY A 292 -11.34 -21.34 2.74
C GLY A 292 -10.13 -20.80 3.52
N VAL A 293 -9.24 -20.05 2.86
CA VAL A 293 -8.03 -19.50 3.47
C VAL A 293 -8.21 -18.01 3.75
N PRO A 294 -8.23 -17.58 5.03
CA PRO A 294 -8.33 -16.16 5.36
C PRO A 294 -6.98 -15.47 5.20
N LEU A 295 -7.02 -14.13 5.10
CA LEU A 295 -5.82 -13.31 5.21
C LEU A 295 -5.21 -13.43 6.61
N THR A 296 -3.93 -13.74 6.65
CA THR A 296 -3.07 -13.61 7.82
C THR A 296 -2.44 -12.22 7.80
N LYS A 297 -2.99 -11.31 8.60
CA LYS A 297 -2.60 -9.90 8.58
C LYS A 297 -1.23 -9.67 9.23
N GLU A 298 -0.30 -9.12 8.46
CA GLU A 298 1.01 -8.64 8.90
C GLU A 298 1.13 -7.15 8.56
N ILE A 299 1.18 -6.31 9.59
CA ILE A 299 1.09 -4.85 9.44
C ILE A 299 2.30 -4.18 8.79
N GLY A 300 3.40 -4.91 8.58
CA GLY A 300 4.60 -4.38 7.94
C GLY A 300 4.54 -4.32 6.41
N PHE A 301 3.49 -4.86 5.78
CA PHE A 301 3.24 -4.69 4.36
C PHE A 301 2.41 -3.42 4.15
N HIS A 302 2.93 -2.46 3.37
CA HIS A 302 2.26 -1.16 3.17
C HIS A 302 1.85 -0.93 1.72
N GLN A 303 0.54 -0.78 1.51
CA GLN A 303 -0.08 -0.53 0.20
C GLN A 303 -0.08 0.95 -0.15
N GLU A 304 -0.42 1.75 0.85
CA GLU A 304 -0.52 3.19 0.79
C GLU A 304 0.45 3.77 1.80
N LEU A 305 1.30 4.63 1.29
CA LEU A 305 2.14 5.46 2.13
C LEU A 305 1.26 6.68 2.53
N VAL A 306 1.20 7.07 3.82
CA VAL A 306 0.20 8.00 4.46
C VAL A 306 0.41 9.53 4.32
N CYS A 307 -0.41 10.26 3.54
CA CYS A 307 -0.38 11.73 3.56
C CYS A 307 -1.49 12.29 4.45
N SER A 308 -1.11 13.09 5.44
CA SER A 308 -2.01 13.93 6.20
C SER A 308 -2.15 15.29 5.51
N LEU A 309 -3.40 15.72 5.35
CA LEU A 309 -3.90 17.04 4.91
C LEU A 309 -4.27 17.20 3.42
N ALA A 310 -5.22 16.38 2.95
CA ALA A 310 -6.12 16.67 1.82
C ALA A 310 -7.33 15.72 1.97
N SER A 311 -8.62 16.09 1.95
CA SER A 311 -9.26 17.27 1.39
C SER A 311 -10.75 17.35 1.75
N VAL A 312 -11.21 18.50 2.24
CA VAL A 312 -12.64 18.90 2.13
C VAL A 312 -13.02 19.16 0.66
N TYR A 313 -12.05 19.50 -0.19
CA TYR A 313 -12.24 19.75 -1.62
C TYR A 313 -12.60 18.49 -2.43
N VAL A 314 -12.09 17.32 -2.02
CA VAL A 314 -12.31 16.04 -2.68
C VAL A 314 -13.65 15.43 -2.24
N LEU A 315 -14.02 15.59 -0.96
CA LEU A 315 -15.36 15.23 -0.45
C LEU A 315 -16.49 15.91 -1.24
N ILE A 316 -16.28 17.16 -1.69
CA ILE A 316 -17.29 17.91 -2.45
C ILE A 316 -17.39 17.42 -3.91
N THR A 317 -16.28 17.04 -4.56
CA THR A 317 -16.31 16.52 -5.93
C THR A 317 -16.86 15.09 -6.00
N SER A 318 -16.61 14.25 -5.00
CA SER A 318 -17.18 12.89 -4.90
C SER A 318 -18.71 12.92 -4.74
N MET A 319 -19.24 13.87 -3.96
CA MET A 319 -20.69 14.01 -3.76
C MET A 319 -21.45 14.54 -4.98
N LEU A 320 -20.80 15.27 -5.89
CA LEU A 320 -21.46 15.93 -7.03
C LEU A 320 -21.45 15.12 -8.34
N ILE A 321 -20.57 14.12 -8.48
CA ILE A 321 -20.39 13.42 -9.77
C ILE A 321 -20.76 11.93 -9.71
N GLY A 322 -20.97 11.32 -8.54
CA GLY A 322 -21.31 9.90 -8.46
C GLY A 322 -20.27 8.98 -9.12
N ALA A 323 -19.03 9.47 -9.24
CA ALA A 323 -17.90 8.68 -9.67
C ALA A 323 -17.28 8.06 -8.42
N ASP A 324 -17.60 6.79 -8.17
CA ASP A 324 -16.78 5.92 -7.31
C ASP A 324 -15.41 5.75 -7.99
N LEU A 325 -14.57 6.76 -7.89
CA LEU A 325 -13.14 6.65 -8.15
C LEU A 325 -12.54 5.99 -6.92
N LEU A 326 -12.18 4.72 -7.06
CA LEU A 326 -11.29 3.99 -6.17
C LEU A 326 -9.90 4.64 -6.26
N GLU A 327 -9.72 5.81 -5.64
CA GLU A 327 -8.45 6.51 -5.64
C GLU A 327 -7.46 5.75 -4.76
N GLN A 328 -6.29 5.49 -5.34
CA GLN A 328 -5.10 5.08 -4.64
C GLN A 328 -4.53 6.31 -3.93
N TYR A 329 -4.40 6.27 -2.60
CA TYR A 329 -3.83 7.38 -1.84
C TYR A 329 -2.32 7.16 -1.66
N ASP A 330 -1.50 7.96 -2.34
CA ASP A 330 -0.04 7.91 -2.22
C ASP A 330 0.48 9.01 -1.27
N VAL A 331 1.57 8.73 -0.53
CA VAL A 331 2.30 9.78 0.23
C VAL A 331 3.09 10.62 -0.69
N TYR A 332 3.02 11.92 -0.42
CA TYR A 332 3.99 12.86 -0.94
C TYR A 332 4.84 13.46 0.18
N GLY A 333 6.16 13.50 0.01
CA GLY A 333 7.06 14.20 0.93
C GLY A 333 7.68 13.33 2.04
N ASN A 334 7.63 13.78 3.30
CA ASN A 334 8.45 13.23 4.39
C ASN A 334 7.86 11.97 5.04
N LEU A 335 8.60 10.86 4.98
CA LEU A 335 8.18 9.57 5.53
C LEU A 335 8.30 9.42 7.06
N PHE A 336 8.85 10.43 7.75
CA PHE A 336 9.16 10.37 9.17
C PHE A 336 7.95 9.99 10.03
N GLY A 337 6.77 10.55 9.74
CA GLY A 337 5.56 10.25 10.50
C GLY A 337 5.15 8.77 10.41
N LEU A 338 5.25 8.17 9.23
CA LEU A 338 4.98 6.75 9.05
C LEU A 338 6.00 5.89 9.79
N LEU A 339 7.30 6.15 9.62
CA LEU A 339 8.35 5.35 10.24
C LEU A 339 8.40 5.50 11.76
N ALA A 340 8.09 6.69 12.28
CA ALA A 340 8.05 6.96 13.71
C ALA A 340 6.80 6.38 14.38
N SER A 341 5.68 6.29 13.67
CA SER A 341 4.45 5.64 14.15
C SER A 341 4.42 4.15 13.84
N HIS A 342 5.33 3.66 12.99
CA HIS A 342 5.39 2.25 12.66
C HIS A 342 5.60 1.47 13.96
N PRO A 343 4.72 0.50 14.25
CA PRO A 343 4.85 -0.32 15.45
C PRO A 343 6.20 -1.04 15.46
N VAL A 344 6.61 -1.56 16.63
CA VAL A 344 7.86 -2.33 16.82
C VAL A 344 7.92 -3.58 15.90
N THR A 345 6.85 -3.90 15.18
CA THR A 345 6.83 -4.91 14.12
C THR A 345 7.76 -4.53 12.97
N PRO A 346 8.43 -5.50 12.32
CA PRO A 346 9.32 -5.21 11.20
C PRO A 346 8.58 -4.58 10.02
N LEU A 347 9.16 -3.52 9.45
CA LEU A 347 8.74 -2.97 8.16
C LEU A 347 9.12 -3.96 7.05
N VAL A 348 8.15 -4.46 6.29
CA VAL A 348 8.35 -5.54 5.30
C VAL A 348 8.44 -5.02 3.89
N SER A 349 7.56 -4.10 3.52
CA SER A 349 7.51 -3.56 2.16
C SER A 349 6.86 -2.19 2.11
N LEU A 350 7.26 -1.41 1.11
CA LEU A 350 6.73 -0.10 0.78
C LEU A 350 6.36 -0.03 -0.69
N HIS A 351 5.28 0.66 -1.00
CA HIS A 351 4.77 0.89 -2.35
C HIS A 351 4.95 2.37 -2.74
N HIS A 352 5.20 2.66 -4.02
CA HIS A 352 5.37 4.02 -4.58
C HIS A 352 6.43 4.90 -3.90
N LEU A 353 7.71 4.55 -4.06
CA LEU A 353 8.85 5.34 -3.54
C LEU A 353 9.20 6.60 -4.36
N ASP A 354 8.59 6.85 -5.52
CA ASP A 354 8.86 8.02 -6.37
C ASP A 354 8.41 9.35 -5.75
N VAL A 355 7.35 9.28 -4.96
CA VAL A 355 6.61 10.44 -4.48
C VAL A 355 7.13 10.93 -3.11
N VAL A 356 8.14 10.27 -2.57
CA VAL A 356 8.64 10.46 -1.20
C VAL A 356 9.98 11.18 -1.22
N GLU A 357 10.14 12.18 -0.35
CA GLU A 357 11.43 12.81 -0.10
C GLU A 357 12.36 11.81 0.60
N PRO A 358 13.64 11.70 0.19
CA PRO A 358 14.59 10.88 0.90
C PRO A 358 14.69 11.35 2.36
N ILE A 359 14.71 10.42 3.31
CA ILE A 359 14.91 10.71 4.75
C ILE A 359 16.17 11.55 4.97
N PHE A 360 17.18 11.33 4.11
CA PHE A 360 18.39 12.12 4.04
C PHE A 360 18.53 12.72 2.63
N PRO A 361 17.93 13.90 2.35
CA PRO A 361 17.83 14.45 1.00
C PRO A 361 19.18 14.74 0.34
N ASN A 362 20.24 14.88 1.15
CA ASN A 362 21.59 15.18 0.71
C ASN A 362 22.55 13.99 0.79
N ALA A 363 22.07 12.78 1.12
CA ALA A 363 22.91 11.59 1.21
C ALA A 363 22.95 10.81 -0.11
N PRO A 364 24.14 10.57 -0.69
CA PRO A 364 24.30 9.61 -1.77
C PRO A 364 23.72 8.22 -1.43
N ARG A 365 23.15 7.54 -2.44
CA ARG A 365 22.65 6.16 -2.32
C ARG A 365 23.79 5.21 -1.89
N ARG A 366 23.54 4.34 -0.90
CA ARG A 366 24.49 3.34 -0.32
C ARG A 366 25.61 3.91 0.57
N ASN A 367 25.31 4.98 1.29
CA ASN A 367 26.21 5.53 2.29
C ASN A 367 26.12 4.79 3.63
N CYS A 368 27.24 4.76 4.36
CA CYS A 368 27.32 4.17 5.68
C CYS A 368 26.70 5.11 6.72
N CYS A 369 25.84 4.56 7.57
CA CYS A 369 25.30 5.24 8.74
C CYS A 369 26.22 5.01 9.94
N ARG A 370 26.68 6.07 10.59
CA ARG A 370 27.56 6.01 11.76
C ARG A 370 26.86 6.56 12.98
N VAL A 371 26.71 5.75 14.02
CA VAL A 371 26.26 6.23 15.32
C VAL A 371 27.43 6.94 16.01
N ARG A 372 27.31 8.24 16.21
CA ARG A 372 28.27 9.08 16.93
C ARG A 372 27.81 9.30 18.36
N ARG A 373 28.76 9.45 19.29
CA ARG A 373 28.46 9.92 20.64
C ARG A 373 27.90 11.34 20.56
N SER A 374 26.70 11.52 21.09
CA SER A 374 26.13 12.85 21.32
C SER A 374 26.81 13.54 22.48
N LYS A 375 26.93 14.88 22.38
CA LYS A 375 27.35 15.74 23.49
C LYS A 375 26.20 16.02 24.47
N GLU A 376 24.97 15.74 24.06
CA GLU A 376 23.77 15.93 24.87
C GLU A 376 23.27 14.57 25.38
N LYS A 377 22.93 14.50 26.68
CA LYS A 377 22.37 13.29 27.31
C LYS A 377 21.09 12.89 26.57
N GLU A 378 20.92 11.58 26.35
CA GLU A 378 19.77 10.95 25.71
C GLU A 378 19.54 11.28 24.22
N LYS A 379 20.48 11.94 23.55
CA LYS A 379 20.44 12.08 22.09
C LYS A 379 21.39 11.10 21.42
N MET A 380 20.96 10.51 20.32
CA MET A 380 21.80 9.72 19.42
C MET A 380 22.08 10.55 18.17
N VAL A 381 23.34 10.65 17.75
CA VAL A 381 23.71 11.34 16.51
C VAL A 381 24.01 10.28 15.47
N ILE A 382 23.30 10.31 14.34
CA ILE A 382 23.55 9.43 13.20
C ILE A 382 24.15 10.27 12.07
N ASP A 383 25.36 9.95 11.66
CA ASP A 383 26.11 10.57 10.56
C ASP A 383 26.00 9.68 9.31
N VAL A 384 25.43 10.19 8.23
CA VAL A 384 25.25 9.46 6.97
C VAL A 384 26.20 10.03 5.93
N GLY A 385 27.15 9.22 5.44
CA GLY A 385 28.13 9.65 4.44
C GLY A 385 28.77 8.47 3.73
N MET A 386 29.61 8.74 2.72
CA MET A 386 30.29 7.68 1.95
C MET A 386 31.03 6.73 2.91
N CYS A 387 30.94 5.42 2.64
CA CYS A 387 31.64 4.40 3.41
C CYS A 387 33.15 4.62 3.30
N ARG A 388 33.86 4.52 4.42
CA ARG A 388 35.32 4.55 4.46
C ARG A 388 35.88 3.15 4.18
N ASP A 389 37.16 3.06 3.83
CA ASP A 389 37.82 1.78 3.63
C ASP A 389 37.67 0.88 4.86
N GLY A 390 37.10 -0.32 4.67
CA GLY A 390 36.80 -1.28 5.72
C GLY A 390 35.43 -1.14 6.40
N GLU A 391 34.66 -0.10 6.08
CA GLU A 391 33.26 -0.01 6.50
C GLU A 391 32.37 -0.75 5.50
N VAL A 392 31.63 -1.75 5.96
CA VAL A 392 30.63 -2.47 5.17
C VAL A 392 29.26 -1.93 5.57
N SER A 393 28.44 -1.55 4.59
CA SER A 393 27.00 -1.40 4.82
C SER A 393 26.46 -2.80 5.10
N GLU A 394 26.20 -3.14 6.37
CA GLU A 394 25.41 -4.34 6.68
C GLU A 394 24.07 -4.21 5.94
N THR A 395 23.86 -5.12 4.99
CA THR A 395 22.62 -5.27 4.22
C THR A 395 21.58 -6.02 4.99
#